data_AF-A0A9P7P9E1-F1
#
_entry.id   AF-A0A9P7P9E1-F1
#
_cell.length_a   1.000
_cell.length_b   1.000
_cell.length_c   1.000
_cell.angle_alpha   90.00
_cell.angle_beta   90.00
_cell.angle_gamma   90.00
#
_symmetry.space_group_name_H-M   'P 1'
#
loop_
_entity.id
_entity.type
_entity.pdbx_description
1 polymer ?
#
loop_
_entity_poly.entity_id
_entity_poly.type
_entity_poly.pdbx_seq_one_letter_code
_entity_poly.pdbx_strand_id
1 'polypeptide(L)'
;MEEPRRNPKRKASEAAPDGPERDADDLLRKACGSLTAQDIEEWQGWGEVESEPAFFNAILRDLGVKRVQVQELFTMDQTSLDAVS
;
A
#
# COMPACT_ATOMS: atom_id res chain seq x y z
N MET A 1 -52.71 -21.34 30.84
CA MET A 1 -52.75 -20.19 29.90
C MET A 1 -51.34 -19.65 29.87
N GLU A 2 -50.51 -20.07 28.92
CA GLU A 2 -49.13 -19.60 28.78
C GLU A 2 -49.11 -18.36 27.88
N GLU A 3 -48.59 -17.24 28.39
CA GLU A 3 -48.43 -16.03 27.58
C GLU A 3 -47.25 -16.17 26.61
N PRO A 4 -47.39 -15.72 25.34
CA PRO A 4 -46.33 -15.85 24.35
C PRO A 4 -45.19 -14.88 24.68
N ARG A 5 -43.95 -15.38 24.64
CA ARG A 5 -42.74 -14.59 24.88
C ARG A 5 -42.66 -13.43 23.87
N ARG A 6 -42.57 -12.21 24.39
CA ARG A 6 -42.59 -10.90 23.70
C ARG A 6 -41.48 -10.66 22.66
N ASN A 7 -40.55 -11.59 22.47
CA ASN A 7 -39.50 -11.46 21.46
C ASN A 7 -39.29 -12.82 20.78
N PRO A 8 -39.96 -13.10 19.65
CA PRO A 8 -39.61 -14.24 18.82
C PRO A 8 -38.15 -14.03 18.40
N LYS A 9 -37.32 -15.08 18.50
CA LYS A 9 -35.92 -15.03 18.06
C LYS A 9 -35.91 -14.41 16.67
N ARG A 10 -35.36 -13.20 16.54
CA ARG A 10 -35.10 -12.58 15.24
C ARG A 10 -34.40 -13.66 14.43
N LYS A 11 -34.96 -14.03 13.27
CA LYS A 11 -34.29 -14.92 12.31
C LYS A 11 -32.87 -14.38 12.16
N ALA A 12 -31.90 -15.12 12.68
CA ALA A 12 -30.50 -14.82 12.45
C ALA A 12 -30.34 -14.84 10.94
N SER A 13 -29.94 -13.70 10.37
CA SER A 13 -29.49 -13.50 9.00
C SER A 13 -30.17 -14.41 7.98
N GLU A 14 -31.19 -13.88 7.30
CA GLU A 14 -31.49 -14.34 5.94
C GLU A 14 -30.15 -14.41 5.20
N ALA A 15 -29.75 -15.62 4.80
CA ALA A 15 -28.47 -15.84 4.15
C ALA A 15 -28.41 -14.87 2.97
N ALA A 16 -27.34 -14.06 2.92
CA ALA A 16 -27.12 -13.20 1.78
C ALA A 16 -27.29 -14.04 0.50
N PRO A 17 -27.99 -13.54 -0.53
CA PRO A 17 -28.12 -14.28 -1.78
C PRO A 17 -26.72 -14.70 -2.23
N ASP A 18 -26.57 -15.98 -2.59
CA ASP A 18 -25.34 -16.50 -3.19
C ASP A 18 -24.95 -15.56 -4.32
N GLY A 19 -23.97 -14.69 -4.03
CA GLY A 19 -23.26 -13.95 -5.05
C GLY A 19 -22.62 -14.97 -5.99
N PRO A 20 -22.15 -14.55 -7.18
CA PRO A 20 -21.47 -15.48 -8.06
C PRO A 20 -20.39 -16.19 -7.25
N GLU A 21 -20.57 -17.50 -7.07
CA GLU A 21 -19.63 -18.44 -6.44
C GLU A 21 -18.42 -18.51 -7.36
N ARG A 22 -17.71 -17.39 -7.48
CA ARG A 22 -16.39 -17.33 -8.09
C ARG A 22 -15.57 -18.25 -7.23
N ASP A 23 -15.22 -19.40 -7.82
CA ASP A 23 -14.42 -20.46 -7.24
C ASP A 23 -13.42 -19.86 -6.24
N ALA A 24 -13.77 -19.93 -4.95
CA ALA A 24 -13.08 -19.16 -3.91
C ALA A 24 -11.59 -19.53 -3.90
N ASP A 25 -11.29 -20.76 -4.29
CA ASP A 25 -9.95 -21.30 -4.46
C ASP A 25 -9.18 -20.62 -5.62
N ASP A 26 -9.85 -20.20 -6.70
CA ASP A 26 -9.21 -19.43 -7.77
C ASP A 26 -8.89 -18.00 -7.33
N LEU A 27 -9.78 -17.35 -6.59
CA LEU A 27 -9.53 -16.01 -6.04
C LEU A 27 -8.40 -16.04 -5.01
N LEU A 28 -8.41 -17.02 -4.11
CA LEU A 28 -7.34 -17.22 -3.12
C LEU A 28 -6.00 -17.49 -3.80
N ARG A 29 -5.96 -18.35 -4.81
CA ARG A 29 -4.74 -18.64 -5.58
C ARG A 29 -4.20 -17.41 -6.30
N LYS A 30 -5.08 -16.57 -6.87
CA LYS A 30 -4.67 -15.31 -7.51
C LYS A 30 -4.15 -14.30 -6.49
N ALA A 31 -4.84 -14.13 -5.36
CA ALA A 31 -4.46 -13.18 -4.31
C ALA A 31 -3.13 -13.56 -3.63
N CYS A 32 -2.87 -14.86 -3.45
CA CYS A 32 -1.63 -15.37 -2.85
C CYS A 32 -0.53 -15.65 -3.89
N GLY A 33 -0.77 -15.36 -5.17
CA GLY A 33 0.20 -15.53 -6.24
C GLY A 33 1.30 -14.47 -6.21
N SER A 34 2.37 -14.70 -6.97
CA SER A 34 3.39 -13.68 -7.19
C SER A 34 2.83 -12.53 -8.02
N LEU A 35 3.24 -11.30 -7.69
CA LEU A 35 2.91 -10.12 -8.48
C LEU A 35 3.52 -10.22 -9.88
N THR A 36 2.74 -9.88 -10.90
CA THR A 36 3.25 -9.73 -12.27
C THR A 36 3.93 -8.38 -12.44
N ALA A 37 4.70 -8.20 -13.52
CA ALA A 37 5.29 -6.90 -13.85
C ALA A 37 4.22 -5.81 -14.07
N GLN A 38 3.08 -6.18 -14.65
CA GLN A 38 1.97 -5.27 -14.86
C GLN A 38 1.33 -4.84 -13.54
N ASP A 39 1.16 -5.76 -12.58
CA ASP A 39 0.64 -5.42 -11.25
C ASP A 39 1.53 -4.42 -10.51
N ILE A 40 2.86 -4.51 -10.71
CA ILE A 40 3.84 -3.59 -10.13
C ILE A 40 3.76 -2.22 -10.81
N GLU A 41 3.62 -2.19 -12.14
CA GLU A 41 3.54 -0.94 -12.92
C GLU A 41 2.22 -0.18 -12.67
N GLU A 42 1.11 -0.90 -12.51
CA GLU A 42 -0.21 -0.34 -12.21
C GLU A 42 -0.42 -0.04 -10.72
N TRP A 43 0.56 -0.37 -9.85
CA TRP A 43 0.46 -0.17 -8.41
C TRP A 43 0.35 1.32 -8.06
N GLN A 44 -0.84 1.73 -7.61
CA GLN A 44 -1.12 3.13 -7.23
C GLN A 44 -0.76 3.47 -5.77
N GLY A 45 -0.27 2.50 -5.01
CA GLY A 45 0.11 2.71 -3.62
C GLY A 45 1.46 3.38 -3.47
N TRP A 46 1.70 3.94 -2.28
CA TRP A 46 3.00 4.51 -1.92
C TRP A 46 3.82 3.48 -1.15
N GLY A 47 5.09 3.34 -1.51
CA GLY A 47 6.09 2.60 -0.74
C GLY A 47 6.92 3.55 0.11
N GLU A 48 7.36 3.08 1.27
CA GLU A 48 8.41 3.76 2.03
C GLU A 48 9.76 3.49 1.37
N VAL A 49 10.59 4.52 1.27
CA VAL A 49 11.94 4.43 0.72
C VAL A 49 12.91 4.85 1.82
N GLU A 50 14.01 4.12 1.97
CA GLU A 50 15.05 4.48 2.92
C GLU A 50 15.64 5.85 2.57
N SER A 51 16.01 6.62 3.60
CA SER A 51 16.58 7.97 3.44
C SER A 51 18.03 7.95 2.96
N GLU A 52 18.28 7.35 1.78
CA GLU A 52 19.59 7.31 1.13
C GLU A 52 19.63 8.34 -0.02
N PRO A 53 20.50 9.37 0.02
CA PRO A 53 20.87 10.19 -1.14
C PRO A 53 20.89 9.51 -2.52
N ALA A 54 21.47 8.31 -2.67
CA ALA A 54 21.59 7.60 -3.94
C ALA A 54 20.22 7.19 -4.51
N PHE A 55 19.29 6.78 -3.66
CA PHE A 55 17.91 6.47 -4.07
C PHE A 55 17.20 7.73 -4.55
N PHE A 56 17.30 8.83 -3.80
CA PHE A 56 16.70 10.10 -4.22
C PHE A 56 17.33 10.66 -5.50
N ASN A 57 18.65 10.53 -5.67
CA ASN A 57 19.33 10.91 -6.90
C ASN A 57 18.91 10.05 -8.10
N ALA A 58 18.64 8.76 -7.92
CA ALA A 58 18.08 7.92 -8.97
C ALA A 58 16.66 8.37 -9.33
N ILE A 59 15.78 8.53 -8.34
CA ILE A 59 14.39 8.97 -8.52
C ILE A 59 14.33 10.33 -9.25
N LEU A 60 15.13 11.31 -8.83
CA LEU A 60 15.16 12.63 -9.48
C LEU A 60 15.63 12.56 -10.93
N ARG A 61 16.61 11.71 -11.24
CA ARG A 61 17.10 11.50 -12.61
C ARG A 61 16.02 10.83 -13.48
N ASP A 62 15.32 9.84 -12.94
CA ASP A 62 14.24 9.13 -13.64
C ASP A 62 13.04 10.05 -13.89
N LEU A 63 12.76 10.99 -12.98
CA LEU A 63 11.78 12.07 -13.16
C LEU A 63 12.23 13.16 -14.15
N GLY A 64 13.45 13.06 -14.70
CA GLY A 64 13.99 14.00 -15.69
C GLY A 64 14.62 15.26 -15.12
N VAL A 65 14.80 15.35 -13.79
CA VAL A 65 15.50 16.46 -13.16
C VAL A 65 17.01 16.32 -13.41
N LYS A 66 17.64 17.41 -13.87
CA LYS A 66 19.06 17.43 -14.24
C LYS A 66 19.81 18.45 -13.43
N ARG A 67 21.11 18.21 -13.25
CA ARG A 67 22.07 19.12 -12.60
C ARG A 67 21.72 19.42 -11.14
N VAL A 68 21.12 18.45 -10.45
CA VAL A 68 20.89 18.48 -9.01
C VAL A 68 21.52 17.23 -8.40
N GLN A 69 21.95 17.35 -7.14
CA GLN A 69 22.44 16.23 -6.34
C GLN A 69 21.87 16.36 -4.94
N VAL A 70 21.30 15.27 -4.45
CA VAL A 70 20.93 15.11 -3.04
C VAL A 70 22.17 14.68 -2.27
N GLN A 71 22.42 15.34 -1.15
CA GLN A 71 23.52 15.06 -0.24
C GLN A 71 23.00 15.02 1.20
N GLU A 72 23.56 14.10 1.99
CA GLU A 72 23.23 13.98 3.40
C GLU A 72 24.01 15.02 4.22
N LEU A 73 23.32 15.63 5.18
CA LEU A 73 23.89 16.54 6.16
C LEU A 73 23.81 15.91 7.55
N PHE A 74 24.96 15.71 8.19
CA PHE A 74 25.03 15.10 9.51
C PHE A 74 24.81 16.10 10.66
N THR A 75 25.09 17.39 10.40
CA THR A 75 24.96 18.47 11.37
C THR A 75 24.53 19.75 10.67
N MET A 76 23.95 20.68 11.43
CA MET A 76 23.46 21.97 10.93
C MET A 76 24.41 23.14 11.26
N ASP A 77 25.70 22.85 11.50
CA ASP A 77 26.70 23.89 11.75
C ASP A 77 27.18 24.53 10.45
N GLN A 78 27.74 25.74 10.54
CA GLN A 78 28.16 26.51 9.37
C GLN A 78 29.17 25.76 8.50
N THR A 79 30.08 24.99 9.09
CA THR A 79 31.08 24.20 8.34
C THR A 79 30.41 23.17 7.45
N SER A 80 29.38 22.50 7.97
CA SER A 80 28.64 21.46 7.25
C SER A 80 27.75 22.04 6.15
N LEU A 81 27.17 23.23 6.37
CA LEU A 81 26.44 23.95 5.32
C LEU A 81 27.37 24.49 4.22
N ASP A 82 28.54 25.02 4.59
CA ASP A 82 29.53 25.54 3.63
C ASP A 82 30.09 24.41 2.75
N ALA A 83 30.18 23.18 3.27
CA ALA A 83 30.64 22.02 2.52
C ALA A 83 29.69 21.58 1.40
N VAL A 84 28.44 22.03 1.40
CA VAL A 84 27.40 21.65 0.42
C VAL A 84 26.88 22.84 -0.41
N SER A 85 27.44 24.04 -0.19
CA SER A 85 27.11 25.26 -0.95
C SER A 85 27.91 25.37 -2.24
#